data_AF-A0A967Q3M9-F1
#
_entry.id   AF-A0A967Q3M9-F1
#
_cell.length_a   1.000
_cell.length_b   1.000
_cell.length_c   1.000
_cell.angle_alpha   90.00
_cell.angle_beta   90.00
_cell.angle_gamma   90.00
#
_symmetry.space_group_name_H-M   'P 1'
#
loop_
_entity.id
_entity.type
_entity.pdbx_description
1 polymer ?
#
loop_
_entity_poly.entity_id
_entity_poly.type
_entity_poly.pdbx_seq_one_letter_code
_entity_poly.pdbx_strand_id
1 'polypeptide(L)'
;MNLEIIQIPAGEMDNFAYLIFCPESGEGVAVDPSFAPEAVMKAAESRGVKIETVVATHGHRDHIAGAEELCRQTGAQMAAHPADLPDADILLDEGGRLAVGRGEIEVLHTPGHTPGCIT
;
A
#
# COMPACT_ATOMS: atom_id res chain seq x y z
N MET A 1 0.11 -19.18 -6.49
CA MET A 1 1.03 -18.89 -5.36
C MET A 1 0.26 -18.03 -4.38
N ASN A 2 0.46 -18.21 -3.07
CA ASN A 2 -0.39 -17.57 -2.07
C ASN A 2 0.32 -16.33 -1.50
N LEU A 3 -0.28 -15.17 -1.72
CA LEU A 3 0.02 -13.98 -0.93
C LEU A 3 -0.72 -14.09 0.41
N GLU A 4 -0.12 -13.55 1.46
CA GLU A 4 -0.78 -13.35 2.75
C GLU A 4 -1.16 -11.90 2.93
N ILE A 5 -2.29 -11.66 3.60
CA ILE A 5 -2.82 -10.33 3.87
C ILE A 5 -3.07 -10.22 5.36
N ILE A 6 -2.57 -9.15 5.96
CA ILE A 6 -2.95 -8.77 7.32
C ILE A 6 -3.60 -7.39 7.31
N GLN A 7 -4.66 -7.27 8.10
CA GLN A 7 -5.35 -6.01 8.35
C GLN A 7 -4.81 -5.39 9.64
N ILE A 8 -4.56 -4.09 9.61
CA ILE A 8 -3.98 -3.33 10.71
C ILE A 8 -4.89 -2.13 10.97
N PRO A 9 -5.52 -2.01 12.16
CA PRO A 9 -6.25 -0.81 12.53
C PRO A 9 -5.33 0.41 12.48
N ALA A 10 -5.74 1.45 11.76
CA ALA A 10 -4.87 2.56 11.39
C ALA A 10 -5.39 3.91 11.88
N GLY A 11 -5.50 4.04 13.20
CA GLY A 11 -5.77 5.30 13.89
C GLY A 11 -7.24 5.55 14.23
N GLU A 12 -7.54 6.80 14.58
CA GLU A 12 -8.80 7.23 15.23
C GLU A 12 -10.00 7.39 14.28
N MET A 13 -9.78 7.24 12.97
CA MET A 13 -10.81 7.41 11.93
C MET A 13 -11.43 6.08 11.46
N ASP A 14 -11.19 4.98 12.20
CA ASP A 14 -11.62 3.63 11.86
C ASP A 14 -11.12 3.13 10.49
N ASN A 15 -9.98 3.68 10.03
CA ASN A 15 -9.30 3.24 8.81
C ASN A 15 -8.54 1.94 9.04
N PHE A 16 -8.34 1.19 7.97
CA PHE A 16 -7.46 0.02 7.95
C PHE A 16 -6.29 0.26 7.00
N ALA A 17 -5.10 -0.06 7.49
CA ALA A 17 -3.96 -0.36 6.64
C ALA A 17 -3.91 -1.86 6.38
N TYR A 18 -3.32 -2.24 5.25
CA TYR A 18 -3.06 -3.64 4.94
C TYR A 18 -1.59 -3.85 4.63
N LEU A 19 -1.06 -5.00 5.04
CA LEU A 19 0.23 -5.50 4.57
C LEU A 19 -0.05 -6.78 3.78
N ILE A 20 0.27 -6.73 2.48
CA ILE A 20 0.15 -7.85 1.54
C ILE A 20 1.56 -8.32 1.21
N PHE A 21 1.88 -9.60 1.38
CA PHE A 21 3.24 -10.07 1.19
C PHE A 21 3.33 -11.51 0.70
N CYS A 22 4.49 -11.84 0.13
CA CYS A 22 4.82 -13.19 -0.33
C CYS A 22 5.69 -13.90 0.71
N PRO A 23 5.18 -14.92 1.43
CA PRO A 23 5.93 -15.61 2.49
C PRO A 23 7.21 -16.30 2.00
N GLU A 24 7.26 -16.71 0.73
CA GLU A 24 8.44 -17.37 0.14
C GLU A 24 9.62 -16.42 -0.09
N SER A 25 9.36 -15.15 -0.38
CA SER A 25 10.39 -14.16 -0.70
C SER A 25 10.62 -13.13 0.41
N GLY A 26 9.62 -12.91 1.25
CA GLY A 26 9.60 -11.82 2.23
C GLY A 26 9.25 -10.45 1.62
N GLU A 27 8.99 -10.34 0.32
CA GLU A 27 8.62 -9.06 -0.31
C GLU A 27 7.15 -8.73 -0.04
N GLY A 28 6.86 -7.44 0.20
CA GLY A 28 5.52 -6.98 0.53
C GLY A 28 5.18 -5.57 0.09
N VAL A 29 3.89 -5.27 0.17
CA VAL A 29 3.25 -4.01 -0.15
C VAL A 29 2.43 -3.57 1.07
N ALA A 30 2.58 -2.31 1.46
CA ALA A 30 1.67 -1.66 2.41
C ALA A 30 0.58 -0.91 1.64
N VAL A 31 -0.67 -1.05 2.04
CA VAL A 31 -1.81 -0.34 1.45
C VAL A 31 -2.42 0.56 2.50
N ASP A 32 -2.65 1.84 2.15
CA ASP A 32 -3.30 2.85 2.99
C ASP A 32 -2.78 2.89 4.44
N PRO A 33 -1.49 3.19 4.66
CA PRO A 33 -0.91 3.19 6.00
C PRO A 33 -1.59 4.18 6.96
N SER A 34 -2.41 5.12 6.44
CA SER A 34 -3.22 6.06 7.23
C SER A 34 -2.34 6.71 8.31
N PHE A 35 -2.81 6.86 9.54
CA PHE A 35 -2.06 7.43 10.65
C PHE A 35 -1.22 6.41 11.43
N ALA A 36 -0.94 5.23 10.87
CA ALA A 36 -0.30 4.13 11.62
C ALA A 36 0.96 3.52 10.95
N PRO A 37 1.92 4.32 10.45
CA PRO A 37 3.13 3.79 9.82
C PRO A 37 3.95 2.89 10.77
N GLU A 38 4.00 3.19 12.06
CA GLU A 38 4.72 2.38 13.05
C GLU A 38 4.08 1.00 13.26
N ALA A 39 2.75 0.93 13.21
CA ALA A 39 2.03 -0.34 13.34
C ALA A 39 2.27 -1.24 12.11
N VAL A 40 2.29 -0.64 10.92
CA VAL A 40 2.63 -1.32 9.66
C VAL A 40 4.07 -1.84 9.71
N MET A 41 5.03 -1.00 10.09
CA MET A 41 6.44 -1.38 10.23
C MET A 41 6.63 -2.53 11.21
N LYS A 42 6.05 -2.43 12.41
CA LYS A 42 6.12 -3.50 13.40
C LYS A 42 5.54 -4.81 12.88
N ALA A 43 4.43 -4.75 12.14
CA ALA A 43 3.81 -5.93 11.56
C ALA A 43 4.70 -6.59 10.50
N ALA A 44 5.35 -5.78 9.66
CA ALA A 44 6.31 -6.24 8.65
C ALA A 44 7.56 -6.86 9.29
N GLU A 45 8.19 -6.17 10.25
CA GLU A 45 9.38 -6.66 10.97
C GLU A 45 9.13 -8.00 11.66
N SER A 46 8.00 -8.15 12.36
CA SER A 46 7.65 -9.39 13.08
C SER A 46 7.47 -10.61 12.16
N ARG A 47 7.34 -10.38 10.85
CA ARG A 47 7.15 -11.42 9.82
C ARG A 47 8.33 -11.52 8.85
N GLY A 48 9.38 -10.73 9.04
CA GLY A 48 10.51 -10.66 8.12
C GLY A 48 10.13 -10.14 6.74
N VAL A 49 9.14 -9.25 6.66
CA VAL A 49 8.65 -8.67 5.40
C VAL A 49 9.42 -7.39 5.09
N LYS A 50 9.96 -7.29 3.88
CA LYS A 50 10.51 -6.07 3.29
C LYS A 50 9.42 -5.40 2.45
N ILE A 51 9.02 -4.21 2.86
CA ILE A 51 8.05 -3.39 2.11
C ILE A 51 8.78 -2.73 0.96
N GLU A 52 8.43 -3.07 -0.28
CA GLU A 52 9.02 -2.49 -1.50
C GLU A 52 8.14 -1.39 -2.10
N THR A 53 6.85 -1.41 -1.78
CA THR A 53 5.87 -0.46 -2.33
C THR A 53 4.85 -0.08 -1.26
N VAL A 54 4.50 1.20 -1.24
CA VAL A 54 3.36 1.74 -0.46
C VAL A 54 2.30 2.20 -1.45
N VAL A 55 1.11 1.63 -1.36
CA VAL A 55 -0.01 1.91 -2.26
C VAL A 55 -1.04 2.78 -1.55
N ALA A 56 -1.49 3.83 -2.21
CA ALA A 56 -2.72 4.53 -1.85
C ALA A 56 -3.87 4.08 -2.74
N THR A 57 -4.98 3.63 -2.15
CA THR A 57 -6.21 3.33 -2.89
C THR A 57 -6.83 4.60 -3.45
N HIS A 58 -6.67 5.73 -2.75
CA HIS A 58 -7.07 7.08 -3.17
C HIS A 58 -6.33 8.14 -2.34
N GLY A 59 -6.42 9.40 -2.76
CA GLY A 59 -5.58 10.49 -2.27
C GLY A 59 -6.03 11.21 -1.00
N HIS A 60 -7.00 10.68 -0.26
CA HIS A 60 -7.41 11.32 0.97
C HIS A 60 -6.33 11.25 2.05
N ARG A 61 -6.18 12.36 2.78
CA ARG A 61 -5.14 12.51 3.80
C ARG A 61 -5.19 11.41 4.86
N ASP A 62 -6.38 11.01 5.28
CA ASP A 62 -6.56 9.95 6.27
C ASP A 62 -6.19 8.56 5.76
N HIS A 63 -5.97 8.36 4.46
CA HIS A 63 -5.39 7.14 3.89
C HIS A 63 -3.88 7.24 3.68
N ILE A 64 -3.37 8.43 3.32
CA ILE A 64 -1.96 8.61 2.92
C ILE A 64 -1.05 9.24 3.97
N ALA A 65 -1.58 9.68 5.13
CA ALA A 65 -0.83 10.47 6.11
C ALA A 65 0.52 9.87 6.56
N GLY A 66 0.59 8.54 6.66
CA GLY A 66 1.78 7.79 7.06
C GLY A 66 2.60 7.24 5.90
N ALA A 67 2.19 7.48 4.66
CA ALA A 67 2.84 6.88 3.48
C ALA A 67 4.26 7.42 3.28
N GLU A 68 4.46 8.74 3.37
CA GLU A 68 5.78 9.36 3.22
C GLU A 68 6.78 8.84 4.26
N GLU A 69 6.35 8.75 5.52
CA GLU A 69 7.18 8.21 6.61
C GLU A 69 7.54 6.74 6.37
N LEU A 70 6.57 5.94 5.90
CA LEU A 70 6.80 4.53 5.60
C LEU A 70 7.77 4.36 4.43
N CYS A 71 7.62 5.13 3.35
CA CYS A 71 8.57 5.15 2.23
C CYS A 71 9.97 5.54 2.70
N ARG A 72 10.08 6.56 3.57
CA ARG A 72 11.36 7.03 4.13
C ARG A 72 12.06 5.96 4.98
N GLN A 73 11.31 5.21 5.79
CA GLN A 73 11.87 4.17 6.66
C GLN A 73 12.31 2.91 5.89
N THR A 74 11.61 2.59 4.80
CA THR A 74 11.78 1.32 4.08
C THR A 74 12.59 1.45 2.79
N GLY A 75 12.63 2.65 2.21
CA GLY A 75 13.07 2.88 0.83
C GLY A 75 12.03 2.44 -0.22
N ALA A 76 10.80 2.13 0.19
CA ALA A 76 9.72 1.75 -0.71
C ALA A 76 9.31 2.90 -1.64
N GLN A 77 8.78 2.52 -2.81
CA GLN A 77 8.20 3.45 -3.78
C GLN A 77 6.74 3.74 -3.43
N MET A 78 6.31 4.99 -3.59
CA MET A 78 4.90 5.36 -3.50
C MET A 78 4.19 5.00 -4.80
N ALA A 79 3.05 4.32 -4.71
CA ALA A 79 2.25 3.91 -5.84
C ALA A 79 0.80 4.37 -5.67
N ALA A 80 0.21 4.95 -6.72
CA ALA A 80 -1.14 5.48 -6.68
C ALA A 80 -1.65 5.77 -8.09
N HIS A 81 -2.95 6.02 -8.22
CA HIS A 81 -3.51 6.53 -9.46
C HIS A 81 -3.16 8.01 -9.70
N PRO A 82 -2.76 8.40 -10.92
CA PRO A 82 -2.29 9.77 -11.21
C PRO A 82 -3.37 10.84 -11.07
N ALA A 83 -4.65 10.47 -11.13
CA ALA A 83 -5.76 11.42 -10.91
C ALA A 83 -5.84 11.94 -9.46
N ASP A 84 -5.27 11.21 -8.50
CA ASP A 84 -5.23 11.60 -7.08
C ASP A 84 -3.82 11.98 -6.63
N LEU A 85 -2.80 11.20 -7.01
CA LEU A 85 -1.38 11.47 -6.70
C LEU A 85 -0.55 11.41 -8.01
N PRO A 86 -0.49 12.51 -8.78
CA PRO A 86 0.27 12.54 -10.05
C PRO A 86 1.79 12.43 -9.88
N ASP A 87 2.30 12.70 -8.67
CA ASP A 87 3.72 12.69 -8.35
C ASP A 87 4.19 11.38 -7.67
N ALA A 88 3.34 10.34 -7.62
CA ALA A 88 3.74 9.04 -7.11
C ALA A 88 4.84 8.40 -7.97
N ASP A 89 5.75 7.65 -7.35
CA ASP A 89 6.87 6.99 -8.04
C ASP A 89 6.41 5.94 -9.05
N ILE A 90 5.30 5.27 -8.75
CA ILE A 90 4.65 4.28 -9.61
C ILE A 90 3.21 4.74 -9.87
N LEU A 91 2.90 5.08 -11.12
CA LEU A 91 1.56 5.43 -11.52
C LEU A 91 0.76 4.17 -11.87
N LEU A 92 -0.34 3.95 -11.15
CA LEU A 92 -1.24 2.80 -11.31
C LEU A 92 -2.48 3.22 -12.09
N ASP A 93 -2.89 2.40 -13.05
CA ASP A 93 -4.08 2.61 -13.88
C ASP A 93 -4.74 1.24 -14.15
N GLU A 94 -5.89 1.24 -14.82
CA GLU A 94 -6.67 0.06 -15.17
C GLU A 94 -5.81 -1.06 -15.78
N GLY A 95 -5.92 -2.26 -15.20
CA GLY A 95 -5.18 -3.46 -15.64
C GLY A 95 -3.69 -3.44 -15.30
N GLY A 96 -3.22 -2.42 -14.56
CA GLY A 96 -1.87 -2.36 -14.00
C GLY A 96 -1.60 -3.54 -13.09
N ARG A 97 -0.32 -3.92 -12.95
CA ARG A 97 0.08 -5.05 -12.11
C ARG A 97 1.25 -4.68 -11.22
N LEU A 98 1.12 -5.00 -9.93
CA LEU A 98 2.18 -4.87 -8.95
C LEU A 98 2.70 -6.25 -8.58
N ALA A 99 4.00 -6.49 -8.81
CA ALA A 99 4.65 -7.71 -8.37
C ALA A 99 4.85 -7.68 -6.85
N VAL A 100 4.59 -8.80 -6.19
CA VAL A 100 4.83 -8.99 -4.76
C VAL A 100 5.54 -10.32 -4.58
N GLY A 101 6.88 -10.32 -4.62
CA GLY A 101 7.66 -11.55 -4.65
C GLY A 101 7.31 -12.40 -5.86
N ARG A 102 6.70 -13.56 -5.60
CA ARG A 102 6.23 -14.48 -6.65
C ARG A 102 4.74 -14.37 -6.97
N GLY A 103 4.03 -13.44 -6.33
CA GLY A 103 2.64 -13.12 -6.64
C GLY A 103 2.50 -11.79 -7.38
N GLU A 104 1.26 -11.46 -7.76
CA GLU A 104 0.91 -10.19 -8.37
C GLU A 104 -0.42 -9.67 -7.82
N ILE A 105 -0.58 -8.35 -7.79
CA ILE A 105 -1.84 -7.64 -7.53
C ILE A 105 -2.24 -6.98 -8.85
N GLU A 106 -3.48 -7.20 -9.28
CA GLU A 106 -4.09 -6.48 -10.41
C GLU A 106 -4.78 -5.22 -9.90
N VAL A 107 -4.63 -4.13 -10.64
CA VAL A 107 -5.24 -2.82 -10.33
C VAL A 107 -6.50 -2.64 -11.17
N LEU A 108 -7.61 -2.35 -10.51
CA LEU A 108 -8.86 -1.95 -11.16
C LEU A 108 -9.11 -0.47 -10.88
N HIS A 109 -9.33 0.34 -11.92
CA HIS A 109 -9.72 1.74 -11.77
C HIS A 109 -11.20 1.81 -11.40
N THR A 110 -11.49 2.25 -10.18
CA THR A 110 -12.84 2.25 -9.59
C THR A 110 -13.26 3.65 -9.15
N PRO A 111 -13.30 4.64 -10.08
CA PRO A 111 -13.59 6.01 -9.73
C PRO A 111 -14.98 6.17 -9.11
N GLY A 112 -15.10 7.09 -8.17
CA GLY A 112 -16.37 7.38 -7.51
C GLY A 112 -16.17 8.28 -6.30
N HIS A 113 -15.68 7.72 -5.22
CA HIS A 113 -15.35 8.47 -4.00
C HIS A 113 -14.30 9.56 -4.28
N THR A 114 -13.26 9.22 -5.05
CA THR A 114 -12.37 10.17 -5.73
C THR A 114 -12.23 9.78 -7.22
N PRO A 115 -11.72 10.70 -8.08
CA PRO A 115 -11.41 10.36 -9.47
C PRO A 115 -10.31 9.30 -9.63
N GLY A 116 -9.40 9.19 -8.67
CA GLY A 116 -8.28 8.24 -8.68
C GLY A 116 -8.47 7.00 -7.80
N CYS A 117 -9.68 6.68 -7.35
CA CYS A 117 -9.92 5.43 -6.63
C CYS A 117 -9.50 4.20 -7.44
N ILE A 118 -8.75 3.31 -6.80
CA ILE A 118 -8.38 1.98 -7.32
C ILE A 118 -8.72 0.87 -6.32
N THR A 119 -8.84 -0.36 -6.81
CA THR A 119 -9.09 -1.58 -6.03
C THR A 119 -8.17 -2.71 -6.44
#